data_AF-A0A6B3E1K4-F1
#
_entry.id   AF-A0A6B3E1K4-F1
#
_cell.length_a   1.000
_cell.length_b   1.000
_cell.length_c   1.000
_cell.angle_alpha   90.00
_cell.angle_beta   90.00
_cell.angle_gamma   90.00
#
_symmetry.space_group_name_H-M   'P 1'
#
loop_
_entity.id
_entity.type
_entity.pdbx_description
1 polymer ?
#
loop_
_entity_poly.entity_id
_entity_poly.type
_entity_poly.pdbx_seq_one_letter_code
_entity_poly.pdbx_strand_id
1 'polypeptide(L)' 'MSEYDEAKVRQALNAAGYCGEPYPPGGGSCTRRPGHGGDHVDYYYRRKRPTDTEGYRWPQR' A
#
# COMPACT_ATOMS: atom_id res chain seq x y z
N MET A 1 20.18 -2.80 2.53
CA MET A 1 18.81 -3.22 2.16
C MET A 1 18.51 -2.51 0.86
N SER A 2 18.32 -3.27 -0.21
CA SER A 2 18.15 -2.78 -1.58
C SER A 2 17.17 -1.62 -1.58
N GLU A 3 17.52 -0.52 -2.26
CA GLU A 3 16.58 0.45 -2.84
C GLU A 3 15.59 -0.34 -3.71
N TYR A 4 14.62 -0.98 -3.07
CA TYR A 4 13.38 -1.41 -3.68
C TYR A 4 12.82 -0.12 -4.24
N ASP A 5 12.96 0.04 -5.54
CA ASP A 5 12.73 1.29 -6.25
C ASP A 5 11.25 1.65 -6.08
N GLU A 6 10.94 2.37 -4.99
CA GLU A 6 9.58 2.64 -4.53
C GLU A 6 8.79 3.33 -5.62
N ALA A 7 9.48 4.11 -6.45
CA ALA A 7 8.95 4.72 -7.67
C ALA A 7 8.53 3.67 -8.71
N LYS A 8 9.35 2.64 -8.98
CA LYS A 8 8.95 1.54 -9.88
C LYS A 8 7.79 0.72 -9.31
N VAL A 9 7.79 0.44 -8.01
CA VAL A 9 6.69 -0.28 -7.35
C VAL A 9 5.40 0.53 -7.44
N ARG A 10 5.48 1.83 -7.12
CA ARG A 10 4.35 2.76 -7.25
C ARG A 10 3.86 2.84 -8.70
N GLN A 11 4.75 2.91 -9.68
CA GLN A 11 4.38 2.93 -11.10
C GLN A 11 3.67 1.63 -11.51
N ALA A 12 4.19 0.48 -11.11
CA ALA A 12 3.56 -0.81 -11.39
C ALA A 12 2.18 -0.94 -10.72
N LEU A 13 2.05 -0.48 -9.47
CA LEU A 13 0.78 -0.49 -8.75
C LEU A 13 -0.24 0.47 -9.35
N ASN A 14 0.18 1.67 -9.77
CA ASN A 14 -0.68 2.62 -10.48
C ASN A 14 -1.15 2.05 -11.81
N ALA A 15 -0.27 1.40 -12.58
CA ALA A 15 -0.64 0.70 -13.81
C ALA A 15 -1.62 -0.46 -13.54
N ALA A 16 -1.52 -1.14 -12.39
CA ALA A 16 -2.46 -2.16 -11.96
C ALA A 16 -3.77 -1.60 -11.35
N GLY A 17 -3.95 -0.27 -11.33
CA GLY A 17 -5.16 0.37 -10.81
C GLY A 17 -5.20 0.52 -9.29
N TYR A 18 -4.03 0.54 -8.64
CA TYR A 18 -3.85 0.79 -7.21
C TYR A 18 -3.16 2.13 -6.93
N CYS A 19 -3.41 2.71 -5.76
CA CYS A 19 -2.78 3.95 -5.30
C CYS A 19 -1.25 3.82 -5.24
N GLY A 20 -0.76 2.70 -4.71
CA GLY A 20 0.66 2.39 -4.70
C GLY A 20 1.52 3.28 -3.78
N GLU A 21 0.90 4.07 -2.91
CA GLU A 21 1.63 4.83 -1.88
C GLU A 21 2.41 3.85 -0.98
N PRO A 22 3.72 4.04 -0.76
CA PRO A 22 4.48 3.16 0.12
C PRO A 22 4.09 3.38 1.60
N TYR A 23 4.08 2.30 2.38
CA TYR A 23 3.90 2.37 3.83
C TYR A 23 5.18 2.97 4.47
N PRO A 24 5.12 4.13 5.17
CA PRO A 24 6.32 4.84 5.63
C PRO A 24 7.26 4.04 6.55
N PRO A 25 6.78 3.17 7.45
CA PRO A 25 7.62 2.30 8.26
C PRO A 25 8.27 1.13 7.49
N GLY A 26 8.03 1.03 6.19
CA GLY A 26 8.60 0.04 5.29
C GLY A 26 7.78 -1.25 5.16
N GLY A 27 7.82 -1.82 3.96
CA GLY A 27 7.40 -3.20 3.69
C GLY A 27 6.05 -3.42 3.03
N GLY A 28 5.22 -2.39 2.79
CA GLY A 28 3.92 -2.54 2.13
C GLY A 28 3.57 -1.37 1.20
N SER A 29 2.49 -1.50 0.44
CA SER A 29 2.02 -0.44 -0.47
C SER A 29 0.50 -0.36 -0.51
N CYS A 30 -0.04 0.83 -0.71
CA CYS A 30 -1.47 1.06 -0.72
C CYS A 30 -2.11 0.31 -1.89
N THR A 31 -3.03 -0.60 -1.57
CA THR A 31 -3.80 -1.39 -2.55
C THR A 31 -5.25 -0.93 -2.66
N ARG A 32 -5.54 0.30 -2.21
CA ARG A 32 -6.78 1.00 -2.56
C ARG A 32 -6.72 1.57 -3.97
N ARG A 33 -7.87 1.99 -4.51
CA ARG A 33 -7.95 2.65 -5.82
C ARG A 33 -7.24 4.01 -5.82
N PRO A 34 -6.61 4.44 -6.93
CA PRO A 34 -6.11 5.79 -7.10
C PRO A 34 -7.20 6.84 -6.80
N GLY A 35 -6.82 7.94 -6.15
CA GLY A 35 -7.75 9.02 -5.79
C GLY A 35 -8.73 8.69 -4.65
N HIS A 36 -8.47 7.65 -3.85
CA HIS A 36 -9.28 7.39 -2.66
C HIS A 36 -9.18 8.53 -1.63
N GLY A 37 -10.29 8.81 -0.95
CA GLY A 37 -10.29 9.65 0.25
C GLY A 37 -9.87 8.86 1.49
N GLY A 38 -9.23 9.57 2.42
CA GLY A 38 -8.83 9.06 3.73
C GLY A 38 -7.61 8.14 3.68
N ASP A 39 -7.46 7.33 4.72
CA ASP A 39 -6.24 6.55 4.95
C ASP A 39 -5.91 5.58 3.80
N HIS A 40 -4.61 5.40 3.61
CA HIS A 40 -4.06 4.33 2.81
C HIS A 40 -4.19 3.00 3.54
N VAL A 41 -4.38 1.93 2.77
CA VAL A 41 -4.48 0.57 3.30
C VAL A 41 -3.79 -0.42 2.39
N ASP A 42 -3.11 -1.39 2.99
CA ASP A 42 -2.65 -2.58 2.30
C ASP A 42 -3.56 -3.76 2.70
N TYR A 43 -4.38 -4.24 1.77
CA TYR A 43 -5.31 -5.35 2.00
C TYR A 43 -4.63 -6.72 2.02
N TYR A 44 -3.37 -6.84 1.58
CA TYR A 44 -2.72 -8.12 1.36
C TYR A 44 -1.54 -8.35 2.31
N TYR A 45 -0.79 -7.29 2.63
CA TYR A 45 0.39 -7.39 3.46
C TYR A 45 0.08 -7.28 4.96
N ARG A 46 0.70 -8.16 5.75
CA ARG A 46 0.62 -8.21 7.23
C ARG A 46 -0.80 -8.09 7.80
N ARG A 47 -1.72 -8.90 7.28
CA ARG A 47 -2.97 -9.21 8.01
C ARG A 47 -2.60 -9.78 9.37
N LYS A 48 -3.17 -9.25 10.46
CA LYS A 48 -2.88 -9.73 11.82
C LYS A 48 -3.58 -11.06 12.10
N ARG A 49 -4.71 -11.30 11.43
CA ARG A 49 -5.52 -12.52 11.51
C ARG A 49 -5.99 -12.95 10.12
N PRO A 50 -6.25 -14.24 9.89
CA PRO A 50 -6.78 -14.73 8.62
C PRO A 50 -8.13 -14.10 8.21
N THR A 51 -8.93 -13.66 9.20
CA THR A 51 -10.23 -13.02 9.01
C THR A 51 -10.15 -11.53 8.74
N ASP A 52 -8.98 -10.91 8.89
CA ASP A 52 -8.86 -9.48 8.69
C ASP A 52 -8.99 -9.18 7.19
N THR A 53 -9.98 -8.37 6.85
CA THR A 53 -10.17 -7.88 5.48
C THR A 53 -9.15 -6.82 5.10
N GLU A 54 -8.52 -6.17 6.09
CA GLU A 54 -7.56 -5.08 5.93
C GLU A 54 -6.26 -5.41 6.68
N GLY A 55 -5.10 -5.12 6.06
CA GLY A 55 -3.80 -5.24 6.71
C GLY A 55 -3.42 -3.95 7.44
N TYR A 56 -2.35 -3.30 7.00
CA TYR A 56 -1.91 -2.03 7.59
C TYR A 56 -2.65 -0.83 7.01
N ARG A 57 -3.02 0.09 7.90
CA ARG A 57 -3.66 1.37 7.59
C ARG A 57 -2.76 2.52 8.06
N TRP A 58 -2.61 3.57 7.26
CA TRP A 58 -1.85 4.76 7.61
C TRP A 58 -2.43 6.04 6.98
N PRO A 59 -2.27 7.21 7.62
CA PRO A 59 -2.84 8.46 7.12
C PRO A 59 -2.22 8.87 5.78
N GLN A 60 -3.06 9.50 4.94
CA GLN A 60 -2.58 10.30 3.80
C GLN A 60 -1.69 11.43 4.33
N ARG A 61 -0.50 11.58 3.75
CA ARG A 61 0.43 12.67 4.07
C ARG A 61 0.16 13.91 3.23
#